data_AF-A0A8B6FU92-F1
#
_entry.id   AF-A0A8B6FU92-F1
#
_cell.length_a   1.000
_cell.length_b   1.000
_cell.length_c   1.000
_cell.angle_alpha   90.00
_cell.angle_beta   90.00
_cell.angle_gamma   90.00
#
_symmetry.space_group_name_H-M   'P 1'
#
loop_
_entity.id
_entity.type
_entity.pdbx_description
1 polymer ?
#
loop_
_entity_poly.entity_id
_entity_poly.type
_entity_poly.pdbx_seq_one_letter_code
_entity_poly.pdbx_strand_id
1 'polypeptide(L)'
;MAFDAGKFLKTPDLESFDNLKKEELVWIAKHLKLDFKVSMRKQIIKNLVIDKLVDAEILGEEALELKVENIDALKLKQLELEHELKLKELEIRKEDELKYKQHEFKLKQAELEMKERLEIEKKEKEDEFKLKELEMKEREKIKELEMRERLEMEKLKIEIIKEESNSIVQSKSDYFDAAKNIRLVPRFCEKNS
;
A
#
# COMPACT_ATOMS: atom_id res chain seq x y z
N MET A 1 -81.20 -21.54 4.87
CA MET A 1 -81.52 -20.98 6.20
C MET A 1 -80.95 -19.57 6.25
N ALA A 2 -81.74 -18.58 6.61
CA ALA A 2 -81.24 -17.21 6.78
C ALA A 2 -80.42 -17.14 8.08
N PHE A 3 -79.22 -16.59 8.00
CA PHE A 3 -78.39 -16.31 9.18
C PHE A 3 -79.06 -15.24 10.04
N ASP A 4 -79.15 -15.49 11.35
CA ASP A 4 -79.77 -14.55 12.31
C ASP A 4 -78.69 -13.93 13.21
N ALA A 5 -78.32 -12.69 12.87
CA ALA A 5 -77.30 -11.93 13.59
C ALA A 5 -77.68 -11.70 15.07
N GLY A 6 -78.97 -11.54 15.38
CA GLY A 6 -79.42 -11.27 16.75
C GLY A 6 -79.33 -12.50 17.66
N LYS A 7 -79.43 -13.72 17.10
CA LYS A 7 -79.19 -14.96 17.85
C LYS A 7 -77.70 -15.21 18.06
N PHE A 8 -76.89 -14.97 17.03
CA PHE A 8 -75.45 -15.17 17.09
C PHE A 8 -74.79 -14.28 18.17
N LEU A 9 -75.21 -13.02 18.27
CA LEU A 9 -74.65 -12.05 19.22
C LEU A 9 -74.96 -12.33 20.70
N LYS A 10 -75.85 -13.27 21.02
CA LYS A 10 -76.16 -13.63 22.41
C LYS A 10 -75.12 -14.57 23.03
N THR A 11 -74.53 -15.42 22.21
CA THR A 11 -73.47 -16.36 22.59
C THR A 11 -72.49 -16.45 21.42
N PRO A 12 -71.70 -15.41 21.18
CA PRO A 12 -70.74 -15.43 20.10
C PRO A 12 -69.57 -16.32 20.50
N ASP A 13 -69.27 -17.29 19.65
CA ASP A 13 -68.12 -18.18 19.78
C ASP A 13 -67.02 -17.74 18.80
N LEU A 14 -65.76 -17.79 19.25
CA LEU A 14 -64.61 -17.26 18.53
C LEU A 14 -64.32 -18.06 17.25
N GLU A 15 -64.41 -19.40 17.33
CA GLU A 15 -64.25 -20.31 16.18
C GLU A 15 -65.36 -20.11 15.16
N SER A 16 -66.59 -19.98 15.65
CA SER A 16 -67.76 -19.73 14.81
C SER A 16 -67.67 -18.37 14.12
N PHE A 17 -67.15 -17.34 14.81
CA PHE A 17 -66.92 -16.01 14.28
C PHE A 17 -65.85 -15.99 13.18
N ASP A 18 -64.74 -16.71 13.38
CA ASP A 18 -63.64 -16.77 12.42
C ASP A 18 -64.08 -17.30 11.05
N ASN A 19 -65.00 -18.27 11.07
CA ASN A 19 -65.56 -18.98 9.92
C ASN A 19 -66.71 -18.26 9.20
N LEU A 20 -67.22 -17.14 9.73
CA LEU A 20 -68.35 -16.42 9.13
C LEU A 20 -68.08 -16.01 7.68
N LYS A 21 -69.09 -16.12 6.82
CA LYS A 21 -69.06 -15.64 5.43
C LYS A 21 -69.21 -14.13 5.38
N LYS A 22 -68.80 -13.54 4.25
CA LYS A 22 -68.90 -12.08 4.04
C LYS A 22 -70.33 -11.56 4.22
N GLU A 23 -71.32 -12.29 3.71
CA GLU A 23 -72.74 -11.91 3.83
C GLU A 23 -73.19 -11.87 5.29
N GLU A 24 -72.77 -12.85 6.10
CA GLU A 24 -73.11 -12.96 7.53
C GLU A 24 -72.44 -11.84 8.33
N LEU A 25 -71.17 -11.52 8.04
CA LEU A 25 -70.47 -10.37 8.62
C LEU A 25 -71.15 -9.04 8.27
N VAL A 26 -71.67 -8.91 7.04
CA VAL A 26 -72.47 -7.75 6.61
C VAL A 26 -73.79 -7.67 7.38
N TRP A 27 -74.44 -8.80 7.64
CA TRP A 27 -75.66 -8.84 8.48
C TRP A 27 -75.37 -8.43 9.92
N ILE A 28 -74.29 -8.92 10.52
CA ILE A 28 -73.85 -8.52 11.86
C ILE A 28 -73.51 -7.02 11.89
N ALA A 29 -72.74 -6.52 10.92
CA ALA A 29 -72.38 -5.12 10.83
C ALA A 29 -73.61 -4.21 10.69
N LYS A 30 -74.63 -4.61 9.92
CA LYS A 30 -75.92 -3.89 9.87
C LYS A 30 -76.66 -3.92 11.20
N HIS A 31 -76.69 -5.06 11.87
CA HIS A 31 -77.35 -5.21 13.16
C HIS A 31 -76.71 -4.33 14.25
N LEU A 32 -75.36 -4.25 14.24
CA LEU A 32 -74.57 -3.39 15.12
C LEU A 32 -74.56 -1.91 14.68
N LYS A 33 -75.23 -1.55 13.58
CA LYS A 33 -75.27 -0.20 13.00
C LYS A 33 -73.88 0.38 12.72
N LEU A 34 -72.96 -0.46 12.26
CA LEU A 34 -71.63 -0.04 11.83
C LEU A 34 -71.70 0.70 10.50
N ASP A 35 -70.82 1.69 10.32
CA ASP A 35 -70.60 2.33 9.04
C ASP A 35 -69.62 1.49 8.21
N PHE A 36 -70.12 0.83 7.17
CA PHE A 36 -69.32 0.00 6.29
C PHE A 36 -69.87 0.03 4.86
N LYS A 37 -68.99 -0.19 3.89
CA LYS A 37 -69.37 -0.34 2.48
C LYS A 37 -69.38 -1.82 2.11
N VAL A 38 -70.47 -2.30 1.53
CA VAL A 38 -70.62 -3.73 1.10
C VAL A 38 -69.51 -4.17 0.13
N SER A 39 -68.94 -3.22 -0.63
CA SER A 39 -67.82 -3.47 -1.55
C SER A 39 -66.47 -3.71 -0.85
N MET A 40 -66.34 -3.46 0.46
CA MET A 40 -65.11 -3.69 1.22
C MET A 40 -64.74 -5.19 1.24
N ARG A 41 -63.45 -5.50 1.38
CA ARG A 41 -62.95 -6.87 1.51
C ARG A 41 -63.49 -7.49 2.81
N LYS A 42 -63.69 -8.82 2.82
CA LYS A 42 -64.20 -9.58 3.98
C LYS A 42 -63.43 -9.23 5.27
N GLN A 43 -62.10 -9.18 5.19
CA GLN A 43 -61.23 -8.92 6.34
C GLN A 43 -61.39 -7.50 6.91
N ILE A 44 -61.65 -6.50 6.07
CA ILE A 44 -61.90 -5.12 6.54
C ILE A 44 -63.19 -5.07 7.34
N ILE A 45 -64.26 -5.70 6.82
CA ILE A 45 -65.55 -5.78 7.50
C ILE A 45 -65.41 -6.60 8.79
N LYS A 46 -64.65 -7.70 8.77
CA LYS A 46 -64.38 -8.54 9.94
C LYS A 46 -63.66 -7.76 11.03
N ASN A 47 -62.60 -7.01 10.71
CA ASN A 47 -61.87 -6.18 11.68
C ASN A 47 -62.78 -5.12 12.33
N LEU A 48 -63.64 -4.46 11.55
CA LEU A 48 -64.61 -3.48 12.05
C LEU A 48 -65.65 -4.11 13.00
N VAL A 49 -66.08 -5.33 12.70
CA VAL A 49 -67.00 -6.08 13.57
C VAL A 49 -66.29 -6.52 14.85
N ILE A 50 -65.05 -7.03 14.78
CA ILE A 50 -64.25 -7.38 15.96
C ILE A 50 -64.13 -6.17 16.88
N ASP A 51 -63.72 -5.02 16.35
CA ASP A 51 -63.60 -3.77 17.13
C ASP A 51 -64.86 -3.47 17.92
N LYS A 52 -66.02 -3.53 17.24
CA LYS A 52 -67.27 -3.19 17.89
C LYS A 52 -67.76 -4.22 18.89
N LEU A 53 -67.44 -5.49 18.68
CA LEU A 53 -67.81 -6.57 19.60
C LEU A 53 -66.93 -6.59 20.85
N VAL A 54 -65.65 -6.25 20.71
CA VAL A 54 -64.73 -6.06 21.85
C VAL A 54 -65.12 -4.80 22.63
N ASP A 55 -65.37 -3.67 21.95
CA ASP A 55 -65.85 -2.43 22.59
C ASP A 55 -67.18 -2.60 23.34
N ALA A 56 -68.03 -3.52 22.88
CA ALA A 56 -69.31 -3.82 23.51
C ALA A 56 -69.21 -4.89 24.61
N GLU A 57 -68.00 -5.36 24.95
CA GLU A 57 -67.73 -6.45 25.90
C GLU A 57 -68.46 -7.76 25.54
N ILE A 58 -68.79 -7.94 24.26
CA ILE A 58 -69.46 -9.14 23.73
C ILE A 58 -68.43 -10.23 23.41
N LEU A 59 -67.25 -9.83 22.93
CA LEU A 59 -66.08 -10.68 22.73
C LEU A 59 -64.94 -10.21 23.64
N GLY A 60 -64.11 -11.14 24.10
CA GLY A 60 -62.90 -10.83 24.85
C GLY A 60 -61.77 -10.29 23.97
N GLU A 61 -60.72 -9.77 24.60
CA GLU A 61 -59.55 -9.19 23.92
C GLU A 61 -58.82 -10.22 23.03
N GLU A 62 -59.02 -11.52 23.28
CA GLU A 62 -58.49 -12.61 22.44
C GLU A 62 -58.99 -12.51 20.99
N ALA A 63 -60.14 -11.88 20.76
CA ALA A 63 -60.66 -11.65 19.41
C ALA A 63 -59.80 -10.68 18.58
N LEU A 64 -58.98 -9.84 19.22
CA LEU A 64 -58.09 -8.91 18.53
C LEU A 64 -56.97 -9.64 17.77
N GLU A 65 -56.59 -10.84 18.19
CA GLU A 65 -55.58 -11.67 17.51
C GLU A 65 -56.06 -12.14 16.12
N LEU A 66 -57.37 -12.20 15.90
CA LEU A 66 -57.98 -12.55 14.61
C LEU A 66 -57.93 -11.40 13.60
N LYS A 67 -57.49 -10.20 14.01
CA LYS A 67 -57.33 -9.08 13.09
C LYS A 67 -56.14 -9.33 12.19
N VAL A 68 -56.43 -9.32 10.89
CA VAL A 68 -55.38 -9.33 9.87
C VAL A 68 -55.15 -7.90 9.41
N GLU A 69 -53.89 -7.45 9.47
CA GLU A 69 -53.49 -6.21 8.81
C GLU A 69 -53.66 -6.36 7.30
N ASN A 70 -54.53 -5.53 6.73
CA ASN A 70 -54.71 -5.50 5.29
C ASN A 70 -53.55 -4.73 4.65
N ILE A 71 -52.41 -5.40 4.53
CA ILE A 71 -51.30 -4.88 3.73
C ILE A 71 -51.71 -5.04 2.26
N ASP A 72 -51.93 -3.91 1.59
CA ASP A 72 -52.19 -3.93 0.16
C ASP A 72 -50.98 -4.51 -0.58
N ALA A 73 -51.23 -5.45 -1.50
CA ALA A 73 -50.18 -6.08 -2.31
C ALA A 73 -49.27 -5.06 -3.02
N LEU A 74 -49.79 -3.86 -3.30
CA LEU A 74 -49.04 -2.75 -3.90
C LEU A 74 -48.05 -2.13 -2.91
N LYS A 75 -48.43 -1.95 -1.63
CA LYS A 75 -47.52 -1.51 -0.56
C LYS A 75 -46.44 -2.55 -0.30
N LEU A 76 -46.81 -3.83 -0.33
CA LEU A 76 -45.85 -4.93 -0.14
C LEU A 76 -44.78 -4.92 -1.24
N LYS A 77 -45.19 -4.79 -2.51
CA LYS A 77 -44.26 -4.62 -3.64
C LYS A 77 -43.38 -3.36 -3.53
N GLN A 78 -43.92 -2.25 -3.03
CA GLN A 78 -43.14 -1.02 -2.81
C GLN A 78 -42.04 -1.25 -1.77
N LEU A 79 -42.38 -1.89 -0.65
CA LEU A 79 -41.41 -2.20 0.41
C LEU A 79 -40.33 -3.18 -0.07
N GLU A 80 -40.70 -4.18 -0.86
CA GLU A 80 -39.74 -5.11 -1.47
C GLU A 80 -38.74 -4.38 -2.37
N LEU A 81 -39.24 -3.48 -3.24
CA LEU A 81 -38.41 -2.73 -4.16
C LEU A 81 -37.50 -1.72 -3.45
N GLU A 82 -38.01 -1.06 -2.41
CA GLU A 82 -37.22 -0.17 -1.55
C GLU A 82 -36.10 -0.92 -0.83
N HIS A 83 -36.40 -2.12 -0.32
CA HIS A 83 -35.41 -2.99 0.31
C HIS A 83 -34.33 -3.44 -0.69
N GLU A 84 -34.73 -3.83 -1.90
CA GLU A 84 -33.80 -4.23 -2.96
C GLU A 84 -32.86 -3.08 -3.37
N LEU A 85 -33.40 -1.87 -3.56
CA LEU A 85 -32.60 -0.68 -3.85
C LEU A 85 -31.58 -0.40 -2.74
N LYS A 86 -32.02 -0.46 -1.48
CA LYS A 86 -31.14 -0.23 -0.33
C LYS A 86 -30.01 -1.25 -0.22
N LEU A 87 -30.29 -2.52 -0.52
CA LEU A 87 -29.24 -3.55 -0.58
C LEU A 87 -28.24 -3.25 -1.68
N LYS A 88 -28.72 -2.86 -2.86
CA LYS A 88 -27.86 -2.55 -4.01
C LYS A 88 -26.97 -1.34 -3.78
N GLU A 89 -27.50 -0.29 -3.13
CA GLU A 89 -26.70 0.87 -2.73
C GLU A 89 -25.58 0.50 -1.74
N LEU A 90 -25.90 -0.37 -0.77
CA LEU A 90 -24.91 -0.85 0.20
C LEU A 90 -23.81 -1.70 -0.46
N GLU A 91 -24.17 -2.50 -1.47
CA GLU A 91 -23.23 -3.31 -2.23
C GLU A 91 -22.26 -2.43 -3.04
N ILE A 92 -22.78 -1.46 -3.78
CA ILE A 92 -21.96 -0.48 -4.53
C ILE A 92 -21.02 0.26 -3.59
N ARG A 93 -21.52 0.74 -2.44
CA ARG A 93 -20.68 1.44 -1.44
C ARG A 93 -19.53 0.56 -0.95
N LYS A 94 -19.79 -0.72 -0.68
CA LYS A 94 -18.75 -1.67 -0.24
C LYS A 94 -17.73 -1.93 -1.34
N GLU A 95 -18.17 -2.08 -2.59
CA GLU A 95 -17.25 -2.24 -3.71
C GLU A 95 -16.34 -1.02 -3.89
N ASP A 96 -16.89 0.18 -3.81
CA ASP A 96 -16.12 1.42 -3.92
C ASP A 96 -15.12 1.57 -2.78
N GLU A 97 -15.52 1.24 -1.55
CA GLU A 97 -14.62 1.23 -0.40
C GLU A 97 -13.47 0.22 -0.57
N LEU A 98 -13.77 -0.96 -1.12
CA LEU A 98 -12.77 -1.98 -1.41
C LEU A 98 -11.79 -1.52 -2.49
N LYS A 99 -12.30 -0.94 -3.59
CA LYS A 99 -11.48 -0.36 -4.66
C LYS A 99 -10.59 0.75 -4.14
N TYR A 100 -11.11 1.63 -3.29
CA TYR A 100 -10.35 2.70 -2.67
C TYR A 100 -9.20 2.15 -1.82
N LYS A 101 -9.48 1.19 -0.93
CA LYS A 101 -8.44 0.54 -0.10
C LYS A 101 -7.38 -0.18 -0.93
N GLN A 102 -7.77 -0.85 -2.01
CA GLN A 102 -6.81 -1.48 -2.93
C GLN A 102 -5.92 -0.45 -3.63
N HIS A 103 -6.51 0.68 -4.06
CA HIS A 103 -5.75 1.75 -4.70
C HIS A 103 -4.78 2.42 -3.71
N GLU A 104 -5.23 2.69 -2.48
CA GLU A 104 -4.40 3.24 -1.41
C GLU A 104 -3.22 2.31 -1.07
N PHE A 105 -3.47 1.00 -0.98
CA PHE A 105 -2.42 0.02 -0.74
C PHE A 105 -1.37 0.00 -1.87
N LYS A 106 -1.81 0.06 -3.13
CA LYS A 106 -0.91 0.12 -4.29
C LYS A 106 -0.06 1.39 -4.30
N LEU A 107 -0.65 2.54 -3.98
CA LEU A 107 0.08 3.81 -3.87
C LEU A 107 1.16 3.72 -2.79
N LYS A 108 0.80 3.19 -1.61
CA LYS A 108 1.73 3.04 -0.50
C LYS A 108 2.89 2.09 -0.83
N GLN A 109 2.60 1.02 -1.57
CA GLN A 109 3.62 0.09 -2.04
C GLN A 109 4.57 0.77 -3.04
N ALA A 110 4.03 1.50 -4.02
CA ALA A 110 4.84 2.25 -4.98
C ALA A 110 5.71 3.34 -4.33
N GLU A 111 5.18 4.01 -3.30
CA GLU A 111 5.93 5.01 -2.53
C GLU A 111 7.12 4.39 -1.79
N LEU A 112 6.92 3.24 -1.15
CA LEU A 112 7.99 2.50 -0.48
C LEU A 112 9.07 2.04 -1.46
N GLU A 113 8.67 1.45 -2.59
CA GLU A 113 9.61 1.02 -3.63
C GLU A 113 10.42 2.19 -4.20
N MET A 114 9.78 3.34 -4.42
CA MET A 114 10.45 4.55 -4.89
C MET A 114 11.47 5.06 -3.85
N LYS A 115 11.09 5.03 -2.56
CA LYS A 115 11.97 5.45 -1.47
C LYS A 115 13.19 4.54 -1.32
N GLU A 116 13.00 3.23 -1.41
CA GLU A 116 14.10 2.25 -1.39
C GLU A 116 15.06 2.45 -2.56
N ARG A 117 14.54 2.65 -3.78
CA ARG A 117 15.37 2.96 -4.96
C ARG A 117 16.20 4.23 -4.77
N LEU A 118 15.60 5.28 -4.22
CA LEU A 118 16.29 6.54 -3.93
C LEU A 118 17.40 6.36 -2.89
N GLU A 119 17.21 5.49 -1.90
CA GLU A 119 18.20 5.20 -0.87
C GLU A 119 19.37 4.39 -1.43
N ILE A 120 19.08 3.39 -2.27
CA ILE A 120 20.10 2.62 -2.99
C ILE A 120 20.92 3.54 -3.89
N GLU A 121 20.27 4.37 -4.72
CA GLU A 121 20.95 5.27 -5.65
C GLU A 121 21.85 6.28 -4.91
N LYS A 122 21.42 6.78 -3.75
CA LYS A 122 22.25 7.66 -2.91
C LYS A 122 23.49 6.93 -2.40
N LYS A 123 23.31 5.70 -1.92
CA LYS A 123 24.42 4.88 -1.41
C LYS A 123 25.42 4.54 -2.51
N GLU A 124 24.94 4.16 -3.69
CA GLU A 124 25.79 3.89 -4.86
C GLU A 124 26.59 5.12 -5.27
N LYS A 125 25.97 6.31 -5.30
CA LYS A 125 26.68 7.57 -5.57
C LYS A 125 27.72 7.91 -4.51
N GLU A 126 27.43 7.66 -3.24
CA GLU A 126 28.37 7.89 -2.15
C GLU A 126 29.57 6.94 -2.24
N ASP A 127 29.32 5.67 -2.53
CA ASP A 127 30.37 4.66 -2.71
C ASP A 127 31.22 4.94 -3.97
N GLU A 128 30.60 5.38 -5.07
CA GLU A 128 31.31 5.82 -6.27
C GLU A 128 32.22 7.03 -5.98
N PHE A 129 31.72 8.00 -5.19
CA PHE A 129 32.51 9.16 -4.80
C PHE A 129 33.72 8.78 -3.93
N LYS A 130 33.52 7.90 -2.93
CA LYS A 130 34.60 7.37 -2.08
C LYS A 130 35.64 6.62 -2.90
N LEU A 131 35.20 5.82 -3.87
CA LEU A 131 36.10 5.07 -4.74
C LEU A 131 36.97 6.01 -5.59
N LYS A 132 36.36 7.03 -6.21
CA LYS A 132 37.09 8.06 -6.97
C LYS A 132 38.09 8.82 -6.11
N GLU A 133 37.73 9.14 -4.87
CA GLU A 133 38.64 9.82 -3.94
C GLU A 133 39.87 8.96 -3.61
N LEU A 134 39.66 7.66 -3.35
CA LEU A 134 40.75 6.72 -3.10
C LEU A 134 41.65 6.55 -4.33
N GLU A 135 41.08 6.41 -5.52
CA GLU A 135 41.84 6.29 -6.76
C GLU A 135 42.72 7.52 -7.01
N MET A 136 42.20 8.72 -6.76
CA MET A 136 42.96 9.96 -6.86
C MET A 136 44.13 10.00 -5.86
N LYS A 137 43.90 9.61 -4.60
CA LYS A 137 44.95 9.53 -3.58
C LYS A 137 46.03 8.51 -3.94
N GLU A 138 45.66 7.36 -4.49
CA GLU A 138 46.64 6.37 -4.96
C GLU A 138 47.46 6.90 -6.13
N ARG A 139 46.83 7.54 -7.12
CA ARG A 139 47.54 8.16 -8.25
C ARG A 139 48.52 9.25 -7.77
N GLU A 140 48.15 10.05 -6.79
CA GLU A 140 49.04 11.05 -6.19
C GLU A 140 50.24 10.41 -5.48
N LYS A 141 50.00 9.36 -4.68
CA LYS A 141 51.08 8.60 -4.02
C LYS A 141 52.04 7.97 -5.03
N ILE A 142 51.52 7.39 -6.11
CA ILE A 142 52.35 6.81 -7.18
C ILE A 142 53.23 7.90 -7.80
N LYS A 143 52.65 9.05 -8.16
CA LYS A 143 53.42 10.18 -8.72
C LYS A 143 54.49 10.70 -7.76
N GLU A 144 54.20 10.75 -6.47
CA GLU A 144 55.17 11.17 -5.45
C GLU A 144 56.34 10.18 -5.37
N LEU A 145 56.06 8.87 -5.36
CA LEU A 145 57.07 7.82 -5.36
C LEU A 145 57.93 7.87 -6.63
N GLU A 146 57.31 7.99 -7.81
CA GLU A 146 58.03 8.12 -9.09
C GLU A 146 58.95 9.35 -9.11
N MET A 147 58.49 10.48 -8.57
CA MET A 147 59.32 11.69 -8.46
C MET A 147 60.50 11.48 -7.50
N ARG A 148 60.27 10.83 -6.37
CA ARG A 148 61.33 10.51 -5.39
C ARG A 148 62.39 9.59 -6.01
N GLU A 149 61.97 8.51 -6.67
CA GLU A 149 62.87 7.59 -7.37
C GLU A 149 63.69 8.30 -8.46
N ARG A 150 63.06 9.18 -9.25
CA ARG A 150 63.78 9.99 -10.25
C ARG A 150 64.87 10.86 -9.63
N LEU A 151 64.57 11.55 -8.52
CA LEU A 151 65.53 12.37 -7.80
C LEU A 151 66.67 11.55 -7.21
N GLU A 152 66.38 10.37 -6.65
CA GLU A 152 67.40 9.44 -6.15
C GLU A 152 68.32 8.95 -7.27
N MET A 153 67.75 8.53 -8.40
CA MET A 153 68.51 8.12 -9.58
C MET A 153 69.38 9.25 -10.15
N GLU A 154 68.88 10.48 -10.15
CA GLU A 154 69.66 11.65 -10.60
C GLU A 154 70.82 11.96 -9.65
N LYS A 155 70.60 11.87 -8.33
CA LYS A 155 71.67 11.99 -7.32
C LYS A 155 72.75 10.93 -7.53
N LEU A 156 72.36 9.66 -7.70
CA LEU A 156 73.31 8.57 -7.96
C LEU A 156 74.11 8.80 -9.24
N LYS A 157 73.47 9.27 -10.33
CA LYS A 157 74.18 9.62 -11.57
C LYS A 157 75.22 10.72 -11.35
N ILE A 158 74.88 11.76 -10.59
CA ILE A 158 75.81 12.86 -10.26
C ILE A 158 76.99 12.32 -9.44
N GLU A 159 76.75 11.42 -8.50
CA GLU A 159 77.78 10.81 -7.66
C GLU A 159 78.75 9.95 -8.49
N ILE A 160 78.24 9.12 -9.40
CA ILE A 160 79.06 8.34 -10.34
C ILE A 160 79.94 9.27 -11.19
N ILE A 161 79.37 10.34 -11.77
CA ILE A 161 80.14 11.31 -12.57
C ILE A 161 81.23 11.98 -11.72
N LYS A 162 80.95 12.30 -10.45
CA LYS A 162 81.95 12.88 -9.54
C LYS A 162 83.07 11.88 -9.25
N GLU A 163 82.76 10.62 -8.98
CA GLU A 163 83.77 9.56 -8.78
C GLU A 163 84.63 9.32 -10.02
N GLU A 164 84.01 9.27 -11.21
CA GLU A 164 84.71 9.18 -12.49
C GLU A 164 85.62 10.40 -12.72
N SER A 165 85.14 11.61 -12.43
CA SER A 165 85.97 12.82 -12.56
C SER A 165 87.13 12.86 -11.56
N ASN A 166 86.94 12.39 -10.33
CA ASN A 166 87.99 12.28 -9.32
C ASN A 166 89.07 11.25 -9.71
N SER A 167 88.67 10.10 -10.28
CA SER A 167 89.61 9.09 -10.78
C SER A 167 90.39 9.54 -12.03
N ILE A 168 89.80 10.38 -12.88
CA ILE A 168 90.49 11.02 -14.02
C ILE A 168 91.51 12.07 -13.55
N VAL A 169 91.22 12.79 -12.46
CA VAL A 169 92.17 13.76 -11.88
C VAL A 169 93.34 13.05 -11.18
N GLN A 170 93.09 11.94 -10.47
CA GLN A 170 94.16 11.10 -9.90
C GLN A 170 95.05 10.45 -10.97
N SER A 171 94.47 9.95 -12.07
CA SER A 171 95.26 9.37 -13.17
C SER A 171 96.05 10.42 -13.99
N LYS A 172 95.67 11.70 -13.96
CA LYS A 172 96.48 12.80 -14.51
C LYS A 172 97.59 13.27 -13.57
N SER A 173 97.45 13.15 -12.25
CA SER A 173 98.57 13.40 -11.32
C SER A 173 99.62 12.30 -11.34
N ASP A 174 99.23 11.09 -11.75
CA ASP A 174 100.12 9.95 -11.97
C ASP A 174 100.67 9.91 -13.42
N TYR A 175 100.84 11.07 -14.06
CA TYR A 175 101.50 11.15 -15.37
C TYR A 175 102.98 10.78 -15.22
N PHE A 176 103.32 9.57 -15.68
CA PHE A 176 104.69 9.07 -15.72
C PHE A 176 105.55 9.96 -16.64
N ASP A 177 106.31 10.87 -16.03
CA ASP A 177 107.25 11.75 -16.73
C ASP A 177 108.53 10.98 -17.07
N ALA A 178 108.60 10.44 -18.28
CA ALA A 178 109.74 9.67 -18.77
C ALA A 178 111.06 10.46 -18.75
N ALA A 179 111.02 11.80 -18.85
CA ALA A 179 112.23 12.63 -18.82
C ALA A 179 112.92 12.61 -17.46
N LYS A 180 112.19 12.34 -16.37
CA LYS A 180 112.74 12.23 -15.01
C LYS A 180 113.47 10.92 -14.74
N ASN A 181 113.29 9.89 -15.59
CA ASN A 181 113.85 8.55 -15.39
C ASN A 181 114.88 8.13 -16.45
N ILE A 182 115.25 9.01 -17.39
CA ILE A 182 116.35 8.74 -18.33
C ILE A 182 117.67 9.01 -17.61
N ARG A 183 118.40 7.95 -17.23
CA ARG A 183 119.81 8.05 -16.86
C ARG A 183 120.61 8.39 -18.12
N LEU A 184 121.10 9.63 -18.19
CA LEU A 184 122.08 10.06 -19.17
C LEU A 184 123.30 9.11 -19.11
N VAL A 185 123.53 8.39 -20.20
CA VAL A 185 124.68 7.50 -20.36
C VAL A 185 125.96 8.33 -20.15
N PRO A 186 126.94 7.85 -19.35
CA PRO A 186 128.20 8.57 -19.17
C PRO A 186 128.85 8.85 -20.53
N ARG A 187 129.36 10.08 -20.73
CA ARG A 187 130.06 10.45 -21.97
C ARG A 187 131.24 9.52 -22.19
N PHE A 188 131.24 8.83 -23.33
CA PHE A 188 132.33 7.96 -23.77
C PHE A 188 133.58 8.81 -24.05
N CYS A 189 134.67 8.53 -23.34
CA CYS A 189 135.99 9.13 -23.60
C CYS A 189 136.89 8.04 -24.20
N GLU A 190 137.17 8.14 -25.50
CA GLU A 190 138.21 7.35 -26.15
C GLU A 190 139.58 7.78 -25.61
N LYS A 191 140.29 6.89 -24.92
CA LYS A 191 141.72 7.04 -24.69
C LYS A 191 142.44 6.40 -25.88
N ASN A 192 142.94 7.26 -26.77
CA ASN A 192 143.95 6.89 -27.75
C ASN A 192 145.29 6.57 -27.05
N SER A 193 146.03 5.66 -27.68
CA SER A 193 147.37 5.10 -27.38
C SER A 193 148.31 5.89 -26.46
#